data_AF-A0A7S2K5A3-F1
#
_entry.id   AF-A0A7S2K5A3-F1
#
_cell.length_a   1.000
_cell.length_b   1.000
_cell.length_c   1.000
_cell.angle_alpha   90.00
_cell.angle_beta   90.00
_cell.angle_gamma   90.00
#
_symmetry.space_group_name_H-M   'P 1'
#
loop_
_entity.id
_entity.type
_entity.pdbx_description
1 polymer ?
#
loop_
_entity_poly.entity_id
_entity_poly.type
_entity_poly.pdbx_seq_one_letter_code
_entity_poly.pdbx_strand_id
1 'polypeptide(L)'
;TEALGADHADVKATEADMQNSLFVVLVESGNEAKAEYDDFEALKSYKQALAMKERAGAASVDSKMLIQLLDNVGEIYVSQHNYEDALKSYLESSELKKEVYGAKTEEHSE
;
A
#
# COMPACT_ATOMS: atom_id res chain seq x y z
N THR A 1 18.01 35.25 -4.18
CA THR A 1 18.45 33.88 -3.84
C THR A 1 17.28 32.88 -3.88
N GLU A 2 16.24 33.13 -4.69
CA GLU A 2 14.99 32.33 -4.72
C GLU A 2 14.95 31.19 -5.77
N ALA A 3 15.97 31.05 -6.62
CA ALA A 3 15.91 30.11 -7.75
C ALA A 3 16.15 28.63 -7.37
N LEU A 4 16.75 28.34 -6.20
CA LEU A 4 17.06 26.96 -5.80
C LEU A 4 15.88 26.23 -5.13
N GLY A 5 14.82 26.95 -4.72
CA GLY A 5 13.67 26.36 -4.03
C GLY A 5 12.65 25.70 -4.95
N ALA A 6 12.47 26.24 -6.16
CA ALA A 6 11.48 25.75 -7.12
C ALA A 6 11.93 24.44 -7.80
N ASP A 7 13.19 24.36 -8.23
CA ASP A 7 13.75 23.18 -8.91
C ASP A 7 13.72 21.92 -8.02
N HIS A 8 13.98 22.08 -6.72
CA HIS A 8 13.90 20.97 -5.76
C HIS A 8 12.47 20.51 -5.46
N ALA A 9 11.47 21.39 -5.60
CA ALA A 9 10.07 21.03 -5.38
C ALA A 9 9.53 20.18 -6.55
N ASP A 10 9.88 20.57 -7.79
CA ASP A 10 9.49 19.84 -9.00
C ASP A 10 10.16 18.45 -9.09
N VAL A 11 11.43 18.34 -8.67
CA VAL A 11 12.13 17.04 -8.57
C VAL A 11 11.49 16.12 -7.52
N LYS A 12 11.05 16.65 -6.38
CA LYS A 12 10.37 15.84 -5.34
C LYS A 12 8.98 15.39 -5.77
N ALA A 13 8.25 16.24 -6.48
CA ALA A 13 6.94 15.90 -7.03
C ALA A 13 7.06 14.77 -8.07
N THR A 14 8.01 14.89 -9.00
CA THR A 14 8.27 13.85 -10.01
C THR A 14 8.77 12.54 -9.40
N GLU A 15 9.59 12.61 -8.34
CA GLU A 15 10.00 11.41 -7.59
C GLU A 15 8.82 10.74 -6.89
N ALA A 16 7.93 11.50 -6.27
CA ALA A 16 6.71 10.96 -5.65
C ALA A 16 5.76 10.31 -6.68
N ASP A 17 5.59 10.94 -7.85
CA ASP A 17 4.76 10.42 -8.94
C ASP A 17 5.30 9.10 -9.52
N MET A 18 6.62 9.01 -9.68
CA MET A 18 7.27 7.76 -10.10
C MET A 18 7.13 6.66 -9.05
N GLN A 19 7.29 7.01 -7.77
CA GLN A 19 7.13 6.05 -6.67
C GLN A 19 5.69 5.53 -6.57
N ASN A 20 4.70 6.40 -6.75
CA ASN A 20 3.29 5.99 -6.78
C ASN A 20 2.99 5.09 -7.99
N SER A 21 3.49 5.45 -9.17
CA SER A 21 3.34 4.64 -10.38
C SER A 21 3.97 3.25 -10.20
N LEU A 22 5.17 3.17 -9.60
CA LEU A 22 5.83 1.89 -9.33
C LEU A 22 5.08 1.07 -8.27
N PHE A 23 4.53 1.71 -7.23
CA PHE A 23 3.67 1.04 -6.25
C PHE A 23 2.49 0.34 -6.93
N VAL A 24 1.75 1.06 -7.79
CA VAL A 24 0.60 0.52 -8.53
C VAL A 24 1.00 -0.71 -9.35
N VAL A 25 2.07 -0.60 -10.13
CA VAL A 25 2.56 -1.72 -10.97
C VAL A 25 2.93 -2.95 -10.14
N LEU A 26 3.55 -2.77 -8.97
CA LEU A 26 3.90 -3.87 -8.09
C LEU A 26 2.65 -4.55 -7.48
N VAL A 27 1.62 -3.78 -7.14
CA VAL A 27 0.34 -4.33 -6.67
C VAL A 27 -0.34 -5.12 -7.77
N GLU A 28 -0.39 -4.58 -8.99
CA GLU A 28 -1.00 -5.24 -10.15
C GLU A 28 -0.27 -6.54 -10.50
N SER A 29 1.07 -6.52 -10.55
CA SER A 29 1.87 -7.73 -10.76
C SER A 29 1.63 -8.78 -9.68
N GLY A 30 1.49 -8.38 -8.41
CA GLY A 30 1.16 -9.30 -7.33
C GLY A 30 -0.26 -9.88 -7.46
N ASN A 31 -1.23 -9.08 -7.91
CA ASN A 31 -2.59 -9.52 -8.16
C ASN A 31 -2.65 -10.55 -9.31
N GLU A 32 -1.91 -10.32 -10.38
CA GLU A 32 -1.78 -11.24 -11.51
C GLU A 32 -1.18 -12.57 -11.06
N ALA A 33 -0.04 -12.54 -10.35
CA ALA A 33 0.60 -13.75 -9.82
C ALA A 33 -0.34 -14.54 -8.88
N LYS A 34 -1.11 -13.85 -8.03
CA LYS A 34 -2.11 -14.47 -7.16
C LYS A 34 -3.23 -15.13 -7.97
N ALA A 35 -3.66 -14.51 -9.07
CA ALA A 35 -4.67 -15.09 -9.97
C ALA A 35 -4.16 -16.36 -10.69
N GLU A 36 -2.85 -16.45 -10.91
CA GLU A 36 -2.16 -17.65 -11.41
C GLU A 36 -1.86 -18.70 -10.32
N TYR A 37 -2.29 -18.45 -9.08
CA TYR A 37 -2.01 -19.28 -7.90
C TYR A 37 -0.51 -19.39 -7.54
N ASP A 38 0.30 -18.40 -7.97
CA ASP A 38 1.69 -18.27 -7.57
C ASP A 38 1.82 -17.35 -6.34
N ASP A 39 1.56 -17.93 -5.17
CA ASP A 39 1.64 -17.24 -3.88
C ASP A 39 3.06 -16.70 -3.59
N PHE A 40 4.10 -17.30 -4.15
CA PHE A 40 5.48 -16.87 -3.92
C PHE A 40 5.77 -15.57 -4.67
N GLU A 41 5.48 -15.53 -5.98
CA GLU A 41 5.72 -14.34 -6.78
C GLU A 41 4.75 -13.21 -6.38
N ALA A 42 3.51 -13.55 -6.03
CA ALA A 42 2.55 -12.58 -5.49
C ALA A 42 3.08 -11.90 -4.21
N LEU A 43 3.51 -12.70 -3.22
CA LEU A 43 4.02 -12.18 -1.96
C LEU A 43 5.30 -11.36 -2.15
N LYS A 44 6.16 -11.72 -3.11
CA LYS A 44 7.36 -10.97 -3.45
C LYS A 44 7.00 -9.58 -4.00
N SER A 45 6.10 -9.49 -4.97
CA SER A 45 5.64 -8.21 -5.53
C SER A 45 4.97 -7.33 -4.47
N TYR A 46 4.08 -7.90 -3.64
CA TYR A 46 3.45 -7.15 -2.56
C TYR A 46 4.45 -6.64 -1.50
N LYS A 47 5.46 -7.43 -1.15
CA LYS A 47 6.52 -7.00 -0.21
C LYS A 47 7.34 -5.84 -0.77
N GLN A 48 7.62 -5.85 -2.08
CA GLN A 48 8.29 -4.72 -2.73
C GLN A 48 7.43 -3.45 -2.68
N ALA A 49 6.13 -3.56 -2.93
CA ALA A 49 5.20 -2.42 -2.82
C ALA A 49 5.13 -1.87 -1.38
N LEU A 50 5.09 -2.73 -0.36
CA LEU A 50 5.12 -2.31 1.05
C LEU A 50 6.43 -1.57 1.41
N ALA A 51 7.58 -2.09 0.97
CA ALA A 51 8.86 -1.43 1.19
C ALA A 51 8.94 -0.05 0.51
N MET A 52 8.26 0.13 -0.63
CA MET A 52 8.13 1.44 -1.27
C MET A 52 7.28 2.41 -0.45
N LYS A 53 6.14 1.96 0.08
CA LYS A 53 5.30 2.77 0.98
C LYS A 53 6.08 3.26 2.20
N GLU A 54 6.91 2.41 2.80
CA GLU A 54 7.76 2.80 3.95
C GLU A 54 8.80 3.87 3.58
N ARG A 55 9.31 3.84 2.33
CA ARG A 55 10.30 4.81 1.85
C ARG A 55 9.70 6.14 1.41
N ALA A 56 8.53 6.11 0.77
CA ALA A 56 7.86 7.29 0.22
C ALA A 56 7.10 8.09 1.30
N GLY A 57 6.73 7.45 2.41
CA GLY A 57 5.82 8.01 3.41
C GLY A 57 4.35 7.83 3.01
N ALA A 58 3.47 7.66 4.00
CA ALA A 58 2.09 7.24 3.80
C ALA A 58 1.20 8.21 2.99
N ALA A 59 1.63 9.46 2.80
CA ALA A 59 0.82 10.51 2.20
C ALA A 59 0.67 10.42 0.66
N SER A 60 1.46 9.58 -0.01
CA SER A 60 1.51 9.49 -1.48
C SER A 60 0.84 8.24 -2.07
N VAL A 61 0.36 7.31 -1.23
CA VAL A 61 -0.18 6.01 -1.68
C VAL A 61 -1.70 5.98 -1.49
N ASP A 62 -2.42 5.48 -2.50
CA ASP A 62 -3.86 5.27 -2.39
C ASP A 62 -4.16 4.28 -1.25
N SER A 63 -4.81 4.79 -0.20
CA SER A 63 -5.13 4.01 1.00
C SER A 63 -6.02 2.80 0.71
N LYS A 64 -6.89 2.85 -0.32
CA LYS A 64 -7.74 1.72 -0.71
C LYS A 64 -6.93 0.62 -1.38
N MET A 65 -5.95 0.99 -2.22
CA MET A 65 -5.03 0.01 -2.81
C MET A 65 -4.17 -0.63 -1.74
N LEU A 66 -3.68 0.15 -0.77
CA LEU A 66 -2.90 -0.38 0.35
C LEU A 66 -3.73 -1.36 1.20
N ILE A 67 -5.00 -1.04 1.46
CA ILE A 67 -5.94 -1.95 2.14
C ILE A 67 -6.06 -3.28 1.38
N GLN A 68 -6.31 -3.24 0.07
CA GLN A 68 -6.45 -4.44 -0.74
C GLN A 68 -5.17 -5.27 -0.75
N LEU A 69 -4.01 -4.61 -0.89
CA LEU A 69 -2.72 -5.26 -0.85
C LEU A 69 -2.50 -6.01 0.48
N LEU A 70 -2.81 -5.37 1.61
CA LEU A 70 -2.65 -5.98 2.94
C LEU A 70 -3.59 -7.17 3.14
N ASP A 71 -4.83 -7.09 2.65
CA ASP A 71 -5.77 -8.22 2.67
C ASP A 71 -5.23 -9.41 1.86
N ASN A 72 -4.69 -9.16 0.66
CA ASN A 72 -4.10 -10.19 -0.20
C ASN A 72 -2.87 -10.84 0.43
N VAL A 73 -1.99 -10.05 1.07
CA VAL A 73 -0.85 -10.58 1.83
C VAL A 73 -1.32 -11.44 3.00
N GLY A 74 -2.35 -11.01 3.72
CA GLY A 74 -2.97 -11.80 4.78
C GLY A 74 -3.49 -13.15 4.29
N GLU A 75 -4.18 -13.16 3.14
CA GLU A 75 -4.70 -14.39 2.53
C GLU A 75 -3.58 -15.38 2.18
N ILE A 76 -2.50 -14.90 1.59
CA ILE A 76 -1.33 -15.73 1.26
C ILE A 76 -0.69 -16.29 2.54
N TYR A 77 -0.57 -15.51 3.60
CA TYR A 77 -0.04 -16.04 4.85
C TYR A 77 -0.97 -17.07 5.50
N VAL A 78 -2.29 -16.95 5.33
CA VAL A 78 -3.25 -17.99 5.74
C VAL A 78 -3.02 -19.28 4.95
N SER A 79 -2.84 -19.21 3.62
CA SER A 79 -2.58 -20.39 2.78
C SER A 79 -1.30 -21.12 3.19
N GLN A 80 -0.31 -20.38 3.68
CA GLN A 80 0.97 -20.88 4.18
C GLN A 80 0.94 -21.33 5.66
N HIS A 81 -0.22 -21.28 6.33
CA HIS A 81 -0.35 -21.54 7.77
C HIS A 81 0.45 -20.58 8.68
N ASN A 82 0.85 -19.41 8.16
CA ASN A 82 1.54 -18.39 8.91
C ASN A 82 0.56 -17.38 9.52
N TYR A 83 -0.15 -17.82 10.55
CA TYR A 83 -1.29 -17.07 11.10
C TYR A 83 -0.89 -15.79 11.83
N GLU A 84 0.31 -15.73 12.39
CA GLU A 84 0.79 -14.53 13.11
C GLU A 84 1.01 -13.36 12.13
N ASP A 85 1.69 -13.63 11.01
CA ASP A 85 1.90 -12.62 9.97
C ASP A 85 0.59 -12.26 9.25
N ALA A 86 -0.29 -13.24 9.01
CA ALA A 86 -1.61 -12.97 8.46
C ALA A 86 -2.43 -12.03 9.35
N LEU A 87 -2.47 -12.30 10.66
CA LEU A 87 -3.18 -11.46 11.62
C LEU A 87 -2.63 -10.04 11.61
N LYS A 88 -1.30 -9.86 11.56
CA LYS A 88 -0.68 -8.55 11.48
C LYS A 88 -1.13 -7.78 10.23
N SER A 89 -1.12 -8.43 9.07
CA SER A 89 -1.58 -7.81 7.81
C SER A 89 -3.05 -7.39 7.86
N TYR A 90 -3.93 -8.25 8.40
CA TYR A 90 -5.34 -7.92 8.55
C TYR A 90 -5.61 -6.82 9.58
N LEU A 91 -4.83 -6.74 10.66
CA LEU A 91 -4.95 -5.66 11.64
C LEU A 91 -4.55 -4.31 11.03
N GLU A 92 -3.46 -4.25 10.27
CA GLU A 92 -3.05 -3.02 9.57
C GLU A 92 -4.10 -2.60 8.53
N SER A 93 -4.61 -3.55 7.73
CA SER A 93 -5.73 -3.31 6.80
C SER A 93 -6.98 -2.79 7.51
N SER A 94 -7.33 -3.39 8.65
CA SER A 94 -8.52 -2.99 9.41
C SER A 94 -8.38 -1.60 9.99
N GLU A 95 -7.20 -1.19 10.44
CA GLU A 95 -6.98 0.16 10.96
C GLU A 95 -7.11 1.20 9.84
N LEU A 96 -6.50 0.94 8.68
CA LEU A 96 -6.66 1.79 7.50
C LEU A 96 -8.12 1.87 7.04
N LYS A 97 -8.87 0.76 7.09
CA LYS A 97 -10.32 0.79 6.79
C LYS A 97 -11.08 1.73 7.73
N LYS A 98 -10.72 1.80 9.01
CA LYS A 98 -11.34 2.74 9.95
C LYS A 98 -10.98 4.19 9.60
N GLU A 99 -9.73 4.47 9.25
CA GLU A 99 -9.33 5.82 8.84
C GLU A 99 -10.06 6.26 7.55
N VAL A 100 -10.13 5.39 6.54
CA VAL A 100 -10.71 5.70 5.22
C VAL A 100 -12.25 5.74 5.25
N TYR A 101 -12.89 4.83 6.00
CA TYR A 101 -14.34 4.64 5.97
C TYR A 101 -15.04 5.04 7.29
N GLY A 102 -14.35 5.00 8.42
CA GLY A 102 -14.88 5.42 9.73
C GLY A 102 -14.92 6.94 9.93
N ALA A 103 -14.05 7.69 9.26
CA ALA A 103 -14.13 9.17 9.24
C ALA A 103 -15.43 9.72 8.63
N LYS A 104 -16.21 8.90 7.91
CA LYS A 104 -17.51 9.31 7.35
C LYS A 104 -18.67 9.32 8.34
N THR A 105 -18.55 8.70 9.51
CA THR A 105 -19.68 8.52 10.44
C THR A 105 -19.75 9.55 11.57
N GLU A 106 -18.73 10.39 11.77
CA GLU A 106 -18.72 11.37 12.88
C GLU A 106 -19.12 12.81 12.47
N GLU A 107 -19.36 13.10 11.19
CA GLU A 107 -19.79 14.45 10.77
C GLU A 107 -21.29 14.78 11.00
N HIS A 108 -22.07 13.91 11.67
CA HIS A 108 -23.52 14.14 11.87
C HIS A 108 -24.01 13.99 13.31
N SER A 109 -23.13 14.14 14.31
CA SER A 109 -23.59 14.25 15.70
C SER A 109 -22.89 15.38 16.44
N GLU A 110 -23.41 16.60 16.27
CA GLU A 110 -23.53 17.63 17.31
C GLU A 110 -24.48 18.76 16.88
#